data_AF-A0A2R6M7W8-F1
#
_entry.id   AF-A0A2R6M7W8-F1
#
_cell.length_a   1.000
_cell.length_b   1.000
_cell.length_c   1.000
_cell.angle_alpha   90.00
_cell.angle_beta   90.00
_cell.angle_gamma   90.00
#
_symmetry.space_group_name_H-M   'P 1'
#
loop_
_entity.id
_entity.type
_entity.pdbx_description
1 polymer ?
#
loop_
_entity_poly.entity_id
_entity_poly.type
_entity_poly.pdbx_seq_one_letter_code
_entity_poly.pdbx_strand_id
1 'polypeptide(L)'
;MDSEGYRPNAEGGHENPAAAENAFENAYAHYLEPLIAIGRDGEVIWVEGYHRLGIAAVLGLDAIPVQVLCRHAGWQRIRDKIAEASGGLPGELEEYREHPDLAELTG
;
A
#
# COMPACT_ATOMS: atom_id res chain seq x y z
N MET A 1 6.44 18.38 38.98
CA MET A 1 5.48 17.75 38.05
C MET A 1 6.18 16.50 37.59
N ASP A 2 5.80 15.35 38.17
CA ASP A 2 6.46 14.07 37.92
C ASP A 2 6.39 13.74 36.43
N SER A 3 7.55 13.59 35.81
CA SER A 3 7.73 13.18 34.42
C SER A 3 7.71 11.66 34.25
N GLU A 4 7.28 10.89 35.27
CA GLU A 4 7.35 9.43 35.30
C GLU A 4 6.31 8.69 34.44
N GLY A 5 5.76 9.31 33.39
CA GLY A 5 4.79 8.61 32.54
C GLY A 5 4.58 9.17 31.15
N TYR A 6 4.90 10.45 30.91
CA TYR A 6 4.82 11.02 29.58
C TYR A 6 6.21 11.14 28.97
N ARG A 7 6.50 10.28 28.00
CA ARG A 7 7.64 10.44 27.10
C ARG A 7 7.13 11.04 25.79
N PRO A 8 7.54 12.25 25.39
CA PRO A 8 7.15 12.84 24.11
C PRO A 8 7.54 11.93 22.95
N ASN A 9 6.72 11.86 21.89
CA ASN A 9 7.05 11.11 20.67
C ASN A 9 8.34 11.59 19.98
N ALA A 10 8.79 12.81 20.26
CA ALA A 10 10.08 13.31 19.78
C ALA A 10 11.29 12.69 20.52
N GLU A 11 11.09 12.25 21.76
CA GLU A 11 12.10 11.63 22.62
C GLU A 11 11.99 10.10 22.64
N GLY A 12 10.78 9.58 22.43
CA GLY A 12 10.53 8.16 22.18
C GLY A 12 10.61 7.87 20.70
N GLY A 13 11.70 7.25 20.24
CA GLY A 13 11.68 6.57 18.94
C GLY A 13 10.51 5.58 18.87
N HIS A 14 10.11 5.19 17.65
CA HIS A 14 9.16 4.10 17.48
C HIS A 14 9.72 2.85 18.17
N GLU A 15 9.17 2.50 19.34
CA GLU A 15 9.46 1.24 20.02
C GLU A 15 8.80 0.12 19.23
N ASN A 16 9.51 -0.32 18.20
CA ASN A 16 9.16 -1.48 17.41
C ASN A 16 10.09 -2.63 17.82
N PRO A 17 9.68 -3.52 18.74
CA PRO A 17 10.50 -4.65 19.14
C PRO A 17 10.83 -5.60 17.97
N ALA A 18 10.00 -5.64 16.93
CA ALA A 18 10.30 -6.42 15.72
C ALA A 18 11.51 -5.85 14.95
N ALA A 19 11.79 -4.55 15.09
CA ALA A 19 12.97 -3.93 14.46
C ALA A 19 14.30 -4.38 15.08
N ALA A 20 14.28 -5.00 16.27
CA ALA A 20 15.46 -5.63 16.84
C ALA A 20 15.84 -6.93 16.11
N GLU A 21 14.86 -7.60 15.49
CA GLU A 21 15.05 -8.87 14.78
C GLU A 21 15.16 -8.68 13.27
N ASN A 22 14.51 -7.64 12.74
CA ASN A 22 14.50 -7.32 11.32
C ASN A 22 14.85 -5.84 11.10
N ALA A 23 16.08 -5.59 10.63
CA ALA A 23 16.60 -4.25 10.38
C ALA A 23 15.77 -3.44 9.36
N PHE A 24 14.92 -4.10 8.56
CA PHE A 24 14.07 -3.44 7.58
C PHE A 24 12.77 -2.87 8.17
N GLU A 25 12.37 -3.28 9.36
CA GLU A 25 11.11 -2.85 10.01
C GLU A 25 11.03 -1.33 10.18
N ASN A 26 12.13 -0.69 10.56
CA ASN A 26 12.19 0.76 10.75
C ASN A 26 12.86 1.50 9.60
N ALA A 27 13.56 0.80 8.70
CA ALA A 27 14.38 1.42 7.65
C ALA A 27 13.56 2.27 6.66
N TYR A 28 12.27 1.98 6.53
CA TYR A 28 11.44 2.52 5.45
C TYR A 28 10.13 3.17 5.91
N ALA A 29 9.77 3.05 7.20
CA ALA A 29 8.51 3.55 7.76
C ALA A 29 8.27 5.06 7.55
N HIS A 30 9.34 5.84 7.35
CA HIS A 30 9.27 7.29 7.10
C HIS A 30 9.72 7.71 5.69
N TYR A 31 10.18 6.77 4.87
CA TYR A 31 10.73 7.05 3.53
C TYR A 31 9.85 6.58 2.39
N LEU A 32 8.87 5.70 2.67
CA LEU A 32 7.96 5.20 1.65
C LEU A 32 6.65 6.00 1.61
N GLU A 33 6.04 5.96 0.43
CA GLU A 33 4.61 6.19 0.30
C GLU A 33 3.84 5.12 1.09
N PRO A 34 2.60 5.41 1.51
CA PRO A 34 1.81 4.43 2.21
C PRO A 34 1.73 3.09 1.47
N LEU A 35 1.75 1.99 2.23
CA LEU A 35 1.86 0.65 1.68
C LEU A 35 0.49 0.00 1.57
N ILE A 36 0.25 -0.62 0.42
CA ILE A 36 -0.92 -1.45 0.15
C ILE A 36 -0.50 -2.84 -0.30
N ALA A 37 -1.40 -3.80 -0.11
CA ALA A 37 -1.37 -5.10 -0.76
C ALA A 37 -2.58 -5.21 -1.70
N ILE A 38 -2.46 -6.04 -2.73
CA ILE A 38 -3.60 -6.37 -3.60
C ILE A 38 -4.08 -7.79 -3.32
N GLY A 39 -5.34 -7.91 -2.96
CA GLY A 39 -6.04 -9.17 -2.69
C GLY A 39 -6.21 -10.03 -3.95
N ARG A 40 -6.85 -11.20 -3.79
CA ARG A 40 -6.99 -12.19 -4.85
C ARG A 40 -7.70 -11.65 -6.09
N ASP A 41 -8.73 -10.84 -5.87
CA ASP A 41 -9.64 -10.35 -6.90
C ASP A 41 -9.50 -8.83 -7.10
N GLY A 42 -8.32 -8.27 -6.77
CA GLY A 42 -8.00 -6.85 -6.95
C GLY A 42 -8.28 -5.97 -5.74
N GLU A 43 -8.87 -6.49 -4.67
CA GLU A 43 -9.12 -5.69 -3.45
C GLU A 43 -7.86 -4.96 -2.98
N VAL A 44 -7.95 -3.64 -2.82
CA VAL A 44 -6.86 -2.82 -2.28
C VAL A 44 -6.90 -2.89 -0.76
N ILE A 45 -5.89 -3.51 -0.17
CA ILE A 45 -5.77 -3.74 1.27
C ILE A 45 -4.72 -2.79 1.81
N TRP A 46 -5.12 -1.92 2.74
CA TRP A 46 -4.19 -1.02 3.39
C TRP A 46 -3.30 -1.76 4.38
N VAL A 47 -1.99 -1.50 4.32
CA VAL A 47 -1.00 -2.18 5.17
C VAL A 47 -0.39 -1.18 6.14
N GLU A 48 0.18 -0.08 5.63
CA GLU A 48 0.88 0.91 6.45
C GLU A 48 0.72 2.35 5.97
N GLY A 49 1.05 3.32 6.83
CA GLY A 49 1.00 4.74 6.50
C GLY A 49 -0.32 5.44 6.85
N TYR A 50 -1.06 4.90 7.83
CA TYR A 50 -2.36 5.41 8.30
C TYR A 50 -2.36 6.90 8.64
N HIS A 51 -1.26 7.44 9.18
CA HIS A 51 -1.15 8.87 9.47
C HIS A 51 -1.27 9.73 8.20
N ARG A 52 -0.62 9.33 7.11
CA ARG A 52 -0.68 10.04 5.83
C ARG A 52 -2.07 9.95 5.22
N LEU A 53 -2.71 8.78 5.30
CA LEU A 53 -4.10 8.60 4.86
C LEU A 53 -5.06 9.48 5.65
N GLY A 54 -4.93 9.53 6.98
CA GLY A 54 -5.75 10.39 7.84
C GLY A 54 -5.58 11.88 7.51
N ILE A 55 -4.35 12.34 7.30
CA ILE A 55 -4.06 13.71 6.86
C ILE A 55 -4.71 13.99 5.50
N ALA A 56 -4.56 13.09 4.53
CA ALA A 56 -5.14 13.24 3.20
C ALA A 56 -6.67 13.34 3.24
N ALA A 57 -7.31 12.52 4.08
CA ALA A 57 -8.76 12.55 4.30
C ALA A 57 -9.22 13.88 4.92
N VAL A 58 -8.51 14.39 5.92
CA VAL A 58 -8.82 15.69 6.55
C VAL A 58 -8.65 16.85 5.55
N LEU A 59 -7.65 16.77 4.68
CA LEU A 59 -7.40 17.77 3.64
C LEU A 59 -8.37 17.65 2.45
N GLY A 60 -9.17 16.60 2.37
CA GLY A 60 -10.09 16.37 1.26
C GLY A 60 -9.37 16.08 -0.06
N LEU A 61 -8.23 15.37 -0.01
CA LEU A 61 -7.54 14.94 -1.23
C LEU A 61 -8.28 13.78 -1.88
N ASP A 62 -8.51 13.88 -3.19
CA ASP A 62 -9.21 12.84 -3.96
C ASP A 62 -8.38 11.56 -4.13
N ALA A 63 -7.06 11.68 -4.14
CA ALA A 63 -6.13 10.56 -4.28
C ALA A 63 -4.78 10.84 -3.61
N ILE A 64 -4.08 9.78 -3.24
CA ILE A 64 -2.70 9.82 -2.76
C ILE A 64 -1.86 8.76 -3.46
N PRO A 65 -0.55 9.01 -3.66
CA PRO A 65 0.36 7.96 -4.08
C PRO A 65 0.48 6.89 -3.00
N VAL A 66 0.70 5.65 -3.43
CA VAL A 66 0.88 4.46 -2.58
C VAL A 66 1.94 3.56 -3.22
N GLN A 67 2.52 2.65 -2.44
CA GLN A 67 3.33 1.54 -2.98
C GLN A 67 2.64 0.20 -2.78
N VAL A 68 2.68 -0.63 -3.82
CA VAL A 68 2.20 -2.01 -3.74
C VAL A 68 3.31 -2.88 -3.15
N LEU A 69 3.17 -3.28 -1.89
CA LEU A 69 4.10 -4.15 -1.18
C LEU A 69 4.09 -5.57 -1.75
N CYS A 70 2.91 -6.12 -1.98
CA CYS A 70 2.73 -7.43 -2.58
C CYS A 70 1.37 -7.55 -3.29
N ARG A 71 1.29 -8.52 -4.19
CA ARG A 71 0.05 -8.90 -4.87
C ARG A 71 -0.22 -10.37 -4.59
N HIS A 72 -1.48 -10.71 -4.35
CA HIS A 72 -1.87 -12.10 -4.28
C HIS A 72 -1.59 -12.80 -5.62
N ALA A 73 -1.13 -14.05 -5.58
CA ALA A 73 -0.74 -14.79 -6.78
C ALA A 73 -1.89 -14.96 -7.79
N GLY A 74 -3.14 -15.01 -7.31
CA GLY A 74 -4.34 -15.03 -8.15
C GLY A 74 -4.49 -13.75 -8.98
N TRP A 75 -4.27 -12.59 -8.36
CA TRP A 75 -4.31 -11.30 -9.04
C TRP A 75 -3.16 -11.14 -10.02
N GLN A 76 -1.96 -11.58 -9.66
CA GLN A 76 -0.82 -11.55 -10.57
C GLN A 76 -1.11 -12.33 -11.86
N ARG A 77 -1.76 -13.49 -11.79
CA ARG A 77 -2.17 -14.23 -13.01
C ARG A 77 -3.18 -13.47 -13.87
N ILE A 78 -4.04 -12.66 -13.27
CA ILE A 78 -4.96 -11.78 -14.01
C ILE A 78 -4.14 -10.72 -14.77
N ARG A 79 -3.19 -10.07 -14.09
CA ARG A 79 -2.28 -9.10 -14.73
C ARG A 79 -1.52 -9.72 -15.89
N ASP A 80 -0.95 -10.91 -15.69
CA ASP A 80 -0.15 -11.59 -16.71
C ASP A 80 -1.00 -11.89 -17.96
N LYS A 81 -2.23 -12.39 -17.78
CA LYS A 81 -3.17 -12.61 -18.89
C LYS A 81 -3.49 -11.33 -19.67
N ILE A 82 -3.65 -10.20 -18.97
CA ILE A 82 -3.92 -8.91 -19.61
C ILE A 82 -2.70 -8.43 -20.38
N ALA A 83 -1.51 -8.56 -19.80
CA ALA A 83 -0.25 -8.19 -20.47
C ALA A 83 0.02 -9.03 -21.73
N GLU A 84 -0.39 -10.30 -21.73
CA GLU A 84 -0.27 -11.19 -22.90
C GLU A 84 -1.36 -10.96 -23.95
N ALA A 85 -2.50 -10.37 -23.58
CA ALA A 85 -3.63 -10.13 -24.46
C ALA A 85 -3.28 -9.05 -25.50
N SER A 86 -2.92 -9.49 -26.70
CA SER A 86 -2.62 -8.61 -27.83
C SER A 86 -3.94 -8.13 -28.45
N GLY A 87 -4.43 -6.96 -28.01
CA GLY A 87 -5.60 -6.31 -28.63
C GLY A 87 -6.75 -5.90 -27.69
N GLY A 88 -6.55 -5.94 -26.37
CA GLY A 88 -7.52 -5.46 -25.39
C GLY A 88 -7.84 -6.49 -24.30
N LEU A 89 -8.60 -6.07 -23.29
CA LEU A 89 -8.97 -6.95 -22.18
C LEU A 89 -9.87 -8.11 -22.67
N PRO A 90 -9.60 -9.36 -22.23
CA PRO A 90 -10.55 -10.46 -22.35
C PRO A 90 -11.88 -10.10 -21.68
N GLY A 91 -13.00 -10.53 -22.27
CA GLY A 91 -14.34 -10.17 -21.79
C GLY A 91 -14.60 -10.59 -20.34
N GLU A 92 -14.02 -11.70 -19.88
CA GLU A 92 -14.13 -12.13 -18.48
C GLU A 92 -13.33 -11.27 -17.50
N LEU A 93 -12.43 -10.40 -17.97
CA LEU A 93 -11.63 -9.50 -17.14
C LEU A 93 -12.09 -8.05 -17.23
N GLU A 94 -13.11 -7.76 -18.05
CA GLU A 94 -13.61 -6.42 -18.32
C GLU A 94 -14.02 -5.67 -17.04
N GLU A 95 -14.49 -6.39 -16.01
CA GLU A 95 -14.81 -5.83 -14.69
C GLU A 95 -13.61 -5.15 -14.00
N TYR A 96 -12.38 -5.53 -14.37
CA TYR A 96 -11.15 -4.97 -13.82
C TYR A 96 -10.57 -3.84 -14.69
N ARG A 97 -11.20 -3.45 -15.81
CA ARG A 97 -10.63 -2.45 -16.75
C ARG A 97 -10.14 -1.18 -16.07
N GLU A 98 -10.90 -0.68 -15.10
CA GLU A 98 -10.62 0.58 -14.40
C GLU A 98 -9.79 0.39 -13.12
N HIS A 99 -9.33 -0.84 -12.85
CA HIS A 99 -8.57 -1.12 -11.65
C HIS A 99 -7.22 -0.38 -11.68
N PRO A 100 -6.88 0.45 -10.67
CA PRO A 100 -5.72 1.34 -10.72
C PRO A 100 -4.39 0.59 -10.85
N ASP A 101 -4.28 -0.60 -10.28
CA ASP A 101 -3.09 -1.44 -10.45
C ASP A 101 -2.86 -1.84 -11.92
N LEU A 102 -3.91 -1.97 -12.74
CA LEU A 102 -3.81 -2.39 -14.15
C LEU A 102 -3.54 -1.25 -15.14
N ALA A 103 -3.55 0.01 -14.70
CA ALA A 103 -3.48 1.18 -15.58
C ALA A 103 -2.26 1.20 -16.53
N GLU A 104 -1.14 0.63 -16.11
CA GLU A 104 0.08 0.52 -16.94
C GLU A 104 0.00 -0.55 -18.03
N LEU A 105 -0.94 -1.49 -17.93
CA LEU A 105 -1.10 -2.62 -18.87
C LEU A 105 -2.22 -2.39 -19.88
N THR A 106 -3.11 -1.43 -19.62
CA THR A 106 -4.34 -1.20 -20.38
C THR A 106 -4.33 0.12 -21.15
N GLY A 107 -3.27 0.91 -21.01
CA GLY A 107 -3.04 2.21 -21.66
C GLY A 107 -2.07 2.17 -22.84
#